data_AF-A0A143X8R1-F1
#
_entry.id   AF-A0A143X8R1-F1
#
_cell.length_a   1.000
_cell.length_b   1.000
_cell.length_c   1.000
_cell.angle_alpha   90.00
_cell.angle_beta   90.00
_cell.angle_gamma   90.00
#
_symmetry.space_group_name_H-M   'P 1'
#
loop_
_entity.id
_entity.type
_entity.pdbx_description
1 polymer ?
#
loop_
_entity_poly.entity_id
_entity_poly.type
_entity_poly.pdbx_seq_one_letter_code
_entity_poly.pdbx_strand_id
1 'polypeptide(L)'
;MKPREWLGWIALVLLPLAIDFAMLAALPLPDTMAMHFGLDGAPDRWGSKFELLIVGGIMSGANLLMALMYWKIEALFAMGLVNGIKTVRGARIVLWAMGALIVALTVGASIFLVSTALATA
;
A
#
# COMPACT_ATOMS: atom_id res chain seq x y z
N MET A 1 -3.95 -22.08 -1.69
CA MET A 1 -2.74 -21.34 -1.30
C MET A 1 -1.93 -22.16 -0.33
N LYS A 2 -0.61 -22.18 -0.50
CA LYS A 2 0.33 -22.84 0.41
C LYS A 2 0.57 -21.95 1.65
N PRO A 3 0.94 -22.50 2.82
CA PRO A 3 1.18 -21.72 4.04
C PRO A 3 2.15 -20.53 3.85
N ARG A 4 3.24 -20.74 3.11
CA ARG A 4 4.20 -19.68 2.77
C ARG A 4 3.62 -18.52 1.96
N GLU A 5 2.63 -18.80 1.10
CA GLU A 5 1.97 -17.77 0.30
C GLU A 5 1.05 -16.93 1.19
N TRP A 6 0.37 -17.57 2.13
CA TRP A 6 -0.41 -16.86 3.15
C TRP A 6 0.44 -15.89 3.96
N LEU A 7 1.60 -16.35 4.45
CA LEU A 7 2.50 -15.48 5.21
C LEU A 7 2.94 -14.26 4.41
N GLY A 8 3.35 -14.44 3.15
CA GLY A 8 3.77 -13.30 2.34
C GLY A 8 2.61 -12.36 2.01
N TRP A 9 1.39 -12.86 1.77
CA TRP A 9 0.22 -12.00 1.56
C TRP A 9 -0.19 -11.26 2.83
N ILE A 10 -0.16 -11.92 3.99
CA ILE A 10 -0.38 -11.26 5.29
C ILE A 10 0.64 -10.14 5.48
N ALA A 11 1.91 -10.39 5.17
CA ALA A 11 2.93 -9.35 5.22
C ALA A 11 2.61 -8.19 4.27
N LEU A 12 2.30 -8.45 3.00
CA LEU A 12 1.94 -7.39 2.05
C LEU A 12 0.69 -6.61 2.46
N VAL A 13 -0.30 -7.27 3.08
CA VAL A 13 -1.50 -6.61 3.58
C VAL A 13 -1.18 -5.71 4.77
N LEU A 14 -0.39 -6.17 5.74
CA LEU A 14 -0.16 -5.44 6.98
C LEU A 14 0.92 -4.37 6.85
N LEU A 15 1.90 -4.55 5.97
CA LEU A 15 3.06 -3.66 5.84
C LEU A 15 2.70 -2.18 5.62
N PRO A 16 1.81 -1.80 4.68
CA PRO A 16 1.47 -0.39 4.44
C PRO A 16 1.03 0.32 5.72
N LEU A 17 0.02 -0.22 6.40
CA LEU A 17 -0.48 0.33 7.66
C LEU A 17 0.56 0.27 8.79
N ALA A 18 1.34 -0.81 8.88
CA ALA A 18 2.37 -0.95 9.92
C ALA A 18 3.48 0.10 9.78
N ILE A 19 3.86 0.46 8.54
CA ILE A 19 4.87 1.48 8.26
C ILE A 19 4.37 2.85 8.71
N ASP A 20 3.14 3.23 8.35
CA ASP A 20 2.57 4.52 8.74
C ASP A 20 2.38 4.61 10.26
N PHE A 21 1.94 3.53 10.90
CA PHE A 21 1.87 3.45 12.36
C PHE A 21 3.25 3.60 13.01
N ALA A 22 4.28 2.93 12.49
CA ALA A 22 5.64 3.03 13.00
C ALA A 22 6.19 4.44 12.87
N MET A 23 5.95 5.12 11.74
CA MET A 23 6.37 6.52 11.54
C MET A 23 5.69 7.46 12.55
N LEU A 24 4.38 7.31 12.76
CA LEU A 24 3.65 8.11 13.74
C LEU A 24 4.11 7.88 15.18
N ALA A 25 4.47 6.65 15.53
CA ALA A 25 4.93 6.31 16.86
C ALA A 25 6.38 6.73 17.13
N ALA A 26 7.23 6.71 16.10
CA ALA A 26 8.68 6.90 16.26
C ALA A 26 9.17 8.33 15.98
N LEU A 27 8.39 9.15 15.27
CA LEU A 27 8.84 10.45 14.79
C LEU A 27 8.07 11.60 15.44
N PRO A 28 8.73 12.73 15.76
CA PRO A 28 8.10 13.89 16.36
C PRO A 28 7.35 14.72 15.31
N LEU A 29 6.30 14.14 14.72
CA LEU A 29 5.53 14.79 13.66
C LEU A 29 4.62 15.88 14.21
N PRO A 30 4.55 17.06 13.55
CA PRO A 30 3.60 18.11 13.92
C PRO A 30 2.17 17.62 13.74
N ASP A 31 1.23 18.18 14.52
CA ASP A 31 -0.17 17.74 14.46
C ASP A 31 -0.82 18.02 13.10
N THR A 32 -0.32 19.03 12.38
CA THR A 32 -0.70 19.37 11.00
C THR A 32 0.54 19.36 10.11
N MET A 33 0.47 18.67 8.98
CA MET A 33 1.54 18.58 7.98
C MET A 33 1.00 18.61 6.55
N ALA A 34 1.88 18.87 5.58
CA ALA A 34 1.54 18.78 4.17
C ALA A 34 1.20 17.32 3.83
N MET A 35 0.02 17.11 3.24
CA MET A 35 -0.48 15.78 2.87
C MET A 35 -0.72 15.63 1.37
N HIS A 36 -0.60 16.73 0.62
CA HIS A 36 -0.65 16.73 -0.84
C HIS A 36 0.22 17.88 -1.36
N PHE A 37 0.76 17.68 -2.55
CA PHE A 37 1.67 18.61 -3.21
C PHE A 37 1.21 18.82 -4.65
N GLY A 38 1.19 20.09 -5.07
CA GLY A 38 0.90 20.47 -6.45
C GLY A 38 2.01 20.07 -7.42
N LEU A 39 1.77 20.27 -8.72
CA LEU A 39 2.76 19.99 -9.77
C LEU A 39 4.01 20.88 -9.70
N ASP A 40 3.90 22.03 -9.04
CA ASP A 40 5.00 22.94 -8.71
C ASP A 40 5.84 22.46 -7.52
N GLY A 41 5.43 21.37 -6.86
CA GLY A 41 6.10 20.83 -5.68
C GLY A 41 5.78 21.59 -4.39
N ALA A 42 4.84 22.54 -4.41
CA ALA A 42 4.40 23.24 -3.21
C ALA A 42 3.27 22.47 -2.50
N PRO A 43 3.21 22.50 -1.16
CA PRO A 43 2.04 22.01 -0.44
C PRO A 43 0.78 22.76 -0.86
N ASP A 44 -0.22 22.04 -1.37
CA ASP A 44 -1.55 22.59 -1.72
C ASP A 44 -2.65 22.08 -0.78
N ARG A 45 -2.35 21.05 0.04
CA ARG A 45 -3.24 20.57 1.11
C ARG A 45 -2.47 20.22 2.38
N TRP A 46 -2.97 20.74 3.49
CA TRP A 46 -2.54 20.43 4.84
C TRP A 46 -3.57 19.55 5.54
N GLY A 47 -3.11 18.66 6.40
CA GLY A 47 -3.97 17.70 7.08
C GLY A 47 -3.36 17.20 8.39
N SER A 48 -4.13 16.39 9.11
CA SER A 48 -3.64 15.78 10.35
C SER A 48 -2.58 14.73 10.04
N LYS A 49 -1.53 14.62 10.88
CA LYS A 49 -0.56 13.52 10.78
C LYS A 49 -1.21 12.13 10.78
N PHE A 50 -2.35 11.97 11.45
CA PHE A 50 -3.07 10.69 11.48
C PHE A 50 -3.69 10.29 10.14
N GLU A 51 -3.78 11.20 9.17
CA GLU A 51 -4.20 10.86 7.80
C GLU A 51 -3.23 9.88 7.12
N LEU A 52 -1.97 9.76 7.58
CA LEU A 52 -1.06 8.71 7.14
C LEU A 52 -1.68 7.32 7.34
N LEU A 53 -2.39 7.07 8.44
CA LEU A 53 -3.06 5.79 8.67
C LEU A 53 -4.19 5.51 7.67
N ILE A 54 -4.80 6.55 7.11
CA ILE A 54 -5.81 6.41 6.06
C ILE A 54 -5.14 5.93 4.76
N VAL A 55 -3.97 6.50 4.42
CA VAL A 55 -3.18 6.08 3.26
C VAL A 55 -2.78 4.61 3.40
N GLY A 56 -2.12 4.24 4.50
CA GLY A 56 -1.74 2.86 4.78
C GLY A 56 -2.93 1.92 4.84
N GLY A 57 -4.04 2.33 5.44
CA GLY A 57 -5.27 1.55 5.52
C GLY A 57 -5.89 1.23 4.16
N ILE A 58 -5.98 2.22 3.26
CA ILE A 58 -6.48 2.03 1.89
C ILE A 58 -5.55 1.07 1.12
N MET A 59 -4.24 1.27 1.22
CA MET A 59 -3.24 0.43 0.54
C MET A 59 -3.24 -1.01 1.07
N SER A 60 -3.38 -1.19 2.38
CA SER A 60 -3.61 -2.49 3.02
C SER A 60 -4.89 -3.15 2.51
N GLY A 61 -5.98 -2.40 2.36
CA GLY A 61 -7.24 -2.88 1.78
C GLY A 61 -7.09 -3.33 0.33
N ALA A 62 -6.36 -2.58 -0.49
CA ALA A 62 -6.05 -2.95 -1.88
C ALA A 62 -5.23 -4.26 -1.94
N ASN A 63 -4.23 -4.41 -1.07
CA ASN A 63 -3.47 -5.65 -0.95
C ASN A 63 -4.33 -6.81 -0.44
N LEU A 64 -5.29 -6.57 0.45
CA LEU A 64 -6.22 -7.59 0.92
C LEU A 64 -7.09 -8.08 -0.24
N LEU A 65 -7.62 -7.17 -1.06
CA LEU A 65 -8.38 -7.53 -2.24
C LEU A 65 -7.53 -8.40 -3.20
N MET A 66 -6.28 -8.02 -3.45
CA MET A 66 -5.37 -8.83 -4.28
C MET A 66 -5.06 -10.19 -3.66
N ALA A 67 -4.93 -10.30 -2.33
CA ALA A 67 -4.75 -11.58 -1.65
C ALA A 67 -5.97 -12.50 -1.84
N LEU A 68 -7.19 -11.95 -1.77
CA LEU A 68 -8.43 -12.68 -2.03
C LEU A 68 -8.50 -13.13 -3.50
N MET A 69 -8.13 -12.25 -4.45
CA MET A 69 -8.03 -12.60 -5.86
C MET A 69 -7.00 -13.71 -6.10
N TYR A 70 -5.83 -13.64 -5.43
CA TYR A 70 -4.79 -14.67 -5.50
C TYR A 70 -5.31 -16.02 -4.99
N TRP A 71 -6.04 -16.00 -3.88
CA TRP A 71 -6.65 -17.20 -3.32
C TRP A 71 -7.66 -17.84 -4.26
N LYS A 72 -8.53 -17.01 -4.87
CA LYS A 72 -9.63 -17.45 -5.75
C LYS A 72 -9.27 -17.46 -7.23
N ILE A 73 -7.99 -17.36 -7.58
CA ILE A 73 -7.57 -17.10 -8.96
C ILE A 73 -8.08 -18.15 -9.96
N GLU A 74 -8.12 -19.42 -9.58
CA GLU A 74 -8.61 -20.50 -10.45
C GLU A 74 -10.11 -20.35 -10.75
N ALA A 75 -10.91 -19.94 -9.76
CA ALA A 75 -12.32 -19.63 -9.95
C ALA A 75 -12.52 -18.37 -10.82
N LEU A 76 -11.68 -17.34 -10.64
CA LEU A 76 -11.71 -16.14 -11.48
C LEU A 76 -11.40 -16.45 -12.95
N PHE A 77 -10.47 -17.37 -13.21
CA PHE A 77 -10.22 -17.90 -14.56
C PHE A 77 -11.42 -18.66 -15.11
N ALA A 78 -12.03 -19.55 -14.32
CA ALA A 78 -13.19 -20.34 -14.73
C ALA A 78 -14.41 -19.46 -15.08
N MET A 79 -14.56 -18.30 -14.40
CA MET A 79 -15.61 -17.31 -14.68
C MET A 79 -15.27 -16.36 -15.85
N GLY A 80 -14.10 -16.48 -16.48
CA GLY A 80 -13.68 -15.57 -17.55
C GLY A 80 -13.38 -14.13 -17.09
N LEU A 81 -13.14 -13.92 -15.79
CA LEU A 81 -12.88 -12.59 -15.21
C LEU A 81 -11.42 -12.15 -15.33
N VAL A 82 -10.52 -13.07 -15.68
CA VAL A 82 -9.10 -12.77 -15.88
C VAL A 82 -8.83 -12.51 -17.35
N ASN A 83 -8.58 -11.24 -17.68
CA ASN A 83 -8.30 -10.79 -19.05
C ASN A 83 -6.81 -10.50 -19.26
N GLY A 84 -6.32 -10.69 -20.48
CA GLY A 84 -4.92 -10.37 -20.86
C GLY A 84 -3.84 -11.30 -20.31
N ILE A 85 -4.18 -12.23 -19.40
CA ILE A 85 -3.25 -13.20 -18.82
C ILE A 85 -3.73 -14.61 -19.12
N LYS A 86 -2.87 -15.42 -19.76
CA LYS A 86 -3.23 -16.75 -20.27
C LYS A 86 -3.15 -17.89 -19.25
N THR A 87 -2.50 -17.68 -18.11
CA THR A 87 -2.24 -18.76 -17.14
C THR A 87 -2.46 -18.31 -15.70
N VAL A 88 -2.92 -19.24 -14.85
CA VAL A 88 -3.04 -19.05 -13.39
C VAL A 88 -1.70 -18.64 -12.78
N ARG A 89 -0.60 -19.27 -13.22
CA ARG A 89 0.75 -18.91 -12.75
C ARG A 89 1.11 -17.47 -13.10
N GLY A 90 0.83 -17.03 -14.33
CA GLY A 90 1.06 -15.65 -14.75
C GLY A 90 0.28 -14.65 -13.92
N ALA A 91 -1.00 -14.92 -13.63
CA ALA A 91 -1.82 -14.03 -12.83
C ALA A 91 -1.34 -13.96 -11.38
N ARG A 92 -0.91 -15.09 -10.81
CA ARG A 92 -0.29 -15.12 -9.47
C ARG A 92 0.99 -14.27 -9.42
N ILE A 93 1.82 -14.30 -10.46
CA ILE A 93 3.03 -13.46 -10.54
C ILE A 93 2.66 -11.97 -10.58
N VAL A 94 1.69 -11.59 -11.43
CA VAL A 94 1.23 -10.20 -11.53
C VAL A 94 0.68 -9.71 -10.20
N LEU A 95 -0.16 -10.50 -9.52
CA LEU A 95 -0.70 -10.13 -8.22
C LEU A 95 0.42 -9.93 -7.17
N TRP A 96 1.41 -10.83 -7.11
CA TRP A 96 2.58 -10.64 -6.24
C TRP A 96 3.35 -9.36 -6.56
N ALA A 97 3.66 -9.13 -7.84
CA ALA A 97 4.37 -7.95 -8.28
C ALA A 97 3.61 -6.66 -7.92
N MET A 98 2.29 -6.67 -8.06
CA MET A 98 1.45 -5.53 -7.73
C MET A 98 1.35 -5.30 -6.22
N GLY A 99 1.21 -6.36 -5.43
CA GLY A 99 1.23 -6.22 -3.98
C GLY A 99 2.55 -5.66 -3.46
N ALA A 100 3.68 -6.10 -4.02
CA ALA A 100 4.99 -5.56 -3.70
C ALA A 100 5.13 -4.08 -4.16
N LEU A 101 4.63 -3.72 -5.34
CA LEU A 101 4.64 -2.35 -5.82
C LEU A 101 3.82 -1.43 -4.90
N ILE A 102 2.63 -1.85 -4.46
CA ILE A 102 1.81 -1.06 -3.52
C ILE A 102 2.60 -0.76 -2.24
N VAL A 103 3.28 -1.75 -1.67
CA VAL A 103 4.10 -1.52 -0.48
C VAL A 103 5.23 -0.53 -0.78
N ALA A 104 5.95 -0.70 -1.88
CA ALA A 104 7.04 0.20 -2.26
C ALA A 104 6.56 1.65 -2.47
N LEU A 105 5.43 1.84 -3.16
CA LEU A 105 4.82 3.16 -3.37
C LEU A 105 4.33 3.77 -2.06
N THR A 106 3.73 2.98 -1.18
CA THR A 106 3.30 3.46 0.14
C THR A 106 4.51 3.94 0.94
N VAL A 107 5.56 3.12 1.04
CA VAL A 107 6.81 3.49 1.73
C VAL A 107 7.40 4.77 1.16
N GLY A 108 7.51 4.88 -0.17
CA GLY A 108 8.04 6.07 -0.81
C GLY A 108 7.21 7.32 -0.51
N ALA A 109 5.89 7.24 -0.62
CA ALA A 109 4.98 8.34 -0.32
C ALA A 109 5.06 8.74 1.16
N SER A 110 5.01 7.79 2.08
CA SER A 110 5.04 8.08 3.52
C SER A 110 6.38 8.67 3.94
N ILE A 111 7.51 8.13 3.45
CA ILE A 111 8.84 8.73 3.68
C ILE A 111 8.88 10.17 3.16
N PHE A 112 8.38 10.40 1.95
CA PHE A 112 8.35 11.74 1.35
C PHE A 112 7.55 12.72 2.24
N LEU A 113 6.29 12.40 2.57
CA LEU A 113 5.45 13.25 3.39
C LEU A 113 6.08 13.53 4.77
N VAL A 114 6.54 12.49 5.45
CA VAL A 114 7.18 12.59 6.76
C VAL A 114 8.47 13.42 6.71
N SER A 115 9.30 13.24 5.68
CA SER A 115 10.54 14.00 5.53
C SER A 115 10.28 15.50 5.34
N THR A 116 9.24 15.86 4.57
CA THR A 116 8.86 17.27 4.40
C THR A 116 8.34 17.88 5.69
N ALA A 117 7.55 17.13 6.48
CA ALA A 117 7.05 17.60 7.77
C ALA A 117 8.18 17.84 8.78
N LEU A 118 9.16 16.94 8.84
CA LEU A 118 10.31 17.07 9.75
C LEU A 118 11.26 18.20 9.33
N ALA A 119 11.37 18.52 8.04
CA ALA A 119 12.18 19.65 7.57
C ALA A 119 11.58 21.01 7.93
N THR A 120 10.29 21.04 8.27
CA THR A 120 9.55 22.26 8.65
C THR A 120 9.30 22.39 10.16
N ALA A 121 9.67 21.37 10.94
CA ALA A 121 9.49 21.30 12.40
C ALA A 121 10.72 21.86 13.13
#